data_AF-A0A7J9Z5A4-F1
#
_entry.id   AF-A0A7J9Z5A4-F1
#
_cell.length_a   1.000
_cell.length_b   1.000
_cell.length_c   1.000
_cell.angle_alpha   90.00
_cell.angle_beta   90.00
_cell.angle_gamma   90.00
#
_symmetry.space_group_name_H-M   'P 1'
#
loop_
_entity.id
_entity.type
_entity.pdbx_description
1 polymer ?
#
loop_
_entity_poly.entity_id
_entity_poly.type
_entity_poly.pdbx_seq_one_letter_code
_entity_poly.pdbx_strand_id
1 'polypeptide(L)'
;MRTTVSGPLVVEPFSAADLPAIAAHADGVLVGGDWMQDFQLLRAVGRLRLPVLLQRGTYATPAEWLASAEYCTAEGNADVMLCEGGSRSNTVDHLVVDLRLVRDTRTRTEMPVVVDVSSDPDLVPAAVAAGADGLLLGEGADAAVTARVTEQATVLAPLLRDEVPQNLADGRDAIDRADAALATLLEQRARIAATIQQIKPVGGRAGRDPARERAIVEAMARRAPRLGAERLALVVEAVILAGLDAADDEQRSDSNPCTTTNSR
;
A
#
# COMPACT_ATOMS: atom_id res chain seq x y z
N MET A 1 1.70 25.81 -6.84
CA MET A 1 2.44 25.39 -5.63
C MET A 1 1.99 23.96 -5.37
N ARG A 2 2.85 22.93 -5.54
CA ARG A 2 2.46 21.52 -5.35
C ARG A 2 2.11 21.33 -3.87
N THR A 3 0.83 21.15 -3.56
CA THR A 3 0.40 20.60 -2.28
C THR A 3 0.89 19.16 -2.20
N THR A 4 1.42 18.79 -1.05
CA THR A 4 2.17 17.56 -0.78
C THR A 4 1.30 16.31 -0.91
N VAL A 5 1.10 15.82 -2.13
CA VAL A 5 0.64 14.44 -2.37
C VAL A 5 1.88 13.57 -2.45
N SER A 6 1.97 12.56 -1.58
CA SER A 6 3.05 11.58 -1.59
C SER A 6 2.76 10.54 -2.68
N GLY A 7 3.06 10.87 -3.94
CA GLY A 7 2.86 9.99 -5.09
C GLY A 7 2.86 10.72 -6.42
N PRO A 8 2.89 9.99 -7.55
CA PRO A 8 2.74 10.59 -8.88
C PRO A 8 1.33 11.18 -9.03
N LEU A 9 1.25 12.41 -9.54
CA LEU A 9 0.00 13.05 -9.90
C LEU A 9 -0.41 12.63 -11.30
N VAL A 10 -1.50 11.87 -11.41
CA VAL A 10 -2.16 11.59 -12.68
C VAL A 10 -3.41 12.45 -12.81
N VAL A 11 -3.70 12.93 -14.02
CA VAL A 11 -4.86 13.79 -14.28
C VAL A 11 -5.71 13.20 -15.39
N GLU A 12 -7.02 13.25 -15.20
CA GLU A 12 -7.99 12.79 -16.20
C GLU A 12 -8.35 13.92 -17.18
N PRO A 13 -8.20 13.71 -18.50
CA PRO A 13 -8.68 14.65 -19.51
C PRO A 13 -10.18 14.48 -19.71
N PHE A 14 -10.90 15.60 -19.86
CA PHE A 14 -12.26 15.58 -20.39
C PHE A 14 -12.25 15.49 -21.93
N SER A 15 -11.19 16.00 -22.56
CA SER A 15 -10.99 15.92 -24.00
C SER A 15 -9.53 16.03 -24.40
N ALA A 16 -9.23 15.83 -25.69
CA ALA A 16 -7.89 16.03 -26.24
C ALA A 16 -7.34 17.47 -26.05
N ALA A 17 -8.21 18.46 -25.79
CA ALA A 17 -7.80 19.85 -25.56
C ALA A 17 -7.08 20.04 -24.21
N ASP A 18 -7.28 19.13 -23.25
CA ASP A 18 -6.68 19.22 -21.90
C ASP A 18 -5.23 18.69 -21.89
N LEU A 19 -4.88 17.86 -22.87
CA LEU A 19 -3.62 17.14 -22.97
C LEU A 19 -2.36 18.03 -22.88
N PRO A 20 -2.29 19.22 -23.51
CA PRO A 20 -1.13 20.10 -23.37
C PRO A 20 -0.93 20.59 -21.93
N ALA A 21 -2.01 20.89 -21.20
CA ALA A 21 -1.93 21.34 -19.82
C ALA A 21 -1.53 20.18 -18.89
N ILE A 22 -2.08 18.99 -19.12
CA ILE A 22 -1.70 17.77 -18.39
C ILE A 22 -0.21 17.49 -18.58
N ALA A 23 0.29 17.55 -19.82
CA ALA A 23 1.71 17.32 -20.10
C ALA A 23 2.67 18.34 -19.47
N ALA A 24 2.18 19.55 -19.15
CA ALA A 24 2.98 20.57 -18.48
C ALA A 24 2.98 20.43 -16.94
N HIS A 25 2.01 19.73 -16.36
CA HIS A 25 1.71 19.83 -14.92
C HIS A 25 1.50 18.50 -14.19
N ALA A 26 1.24 17.41 -14.88
CA ALA A 26 1.02 16.09 -14.31
C ALA A 26 2.19 15.15 -14.58
N ASP A 27 2.34 14.14 -13.73
CA ASP A 27 3.32 13.06 -13.91
C ASP A 27 2.79 11.96 -14.85
N GLY A 28 1.47 11.95 -15.14
CA GLY A 28 0.84 11.00 -16.06
C GLY A 28 -0.62 11.34 -16.38
N VAL A 29 -1.25 10.50 -17.22
CA VAL A 29 -2.65 10.63 -17.65
C VAL A 29 -3.48 9.50 -17.08
N LEU A 30 -4.58 9.81 -16.40
CA LEU A 30 -5.62 8.83 -16.06
C LEU A 30 -6.66 8.87 -17.18
N VAL A 31 -6.85 7.79 -17.92
CA VAL A 31 -7.99 7.67 -18.84
C VAL A 31 -9.09 6.94 -18.09
N GLY A 32 -10.08 7.69 -17.61
CA GLY A 32 -11.22 7.13 -16.87
C GLY A 32 -12.01 6.11 -17.67
N GLY A 33 -12.77 5.26 -16.97
CA GLY A 33 -13.52 4.15 -17.58
C GLY A 33 -14.56 4.60 -18.63
N ASP A 34 -15.09 5.81 -18.49
CA ASP A 34 -16.04 6.40 -19.44
C ASP A 34 -15.36 6.80 -20.77
N TRP A 35 -14.06 7.08 -20.73
CA TRP A 35 -13.24 7.43 -21.90
C TRP A 35 -12.51 6.23 -22.51
N MET A 36 -12.60 5.04 -21.89
CA MET A 36 -11.87 3.83 -22.30
C MET A 36 -12.12 3.44 -23.77
N GLN A 37 -13.25 3.83 -24.36
CA GLN A 37 -13.59 3.55 -25.76
C GLN A 37 -13.45 4.77 -26.68
N ASP A 38 -12.96 5.91 -26.19
CA ASP A 38 -12.60 7.04 -27.05
C ASP A 38 -11.23 6.79 -27.70
N PHE A 39 -11.23 6.05 -28.81
CA PHE A 39 -10.00 5.67 -29.51
C PHE A 39 -9.21 6.87 -30.06
N GLN A 40 -9.87 8.01 -30.32
CA GLN A 40 -9.16 9.22 -30.75
C GLN A 40 -8.41 9.84 -29.58
N LEU A 41 -9.05 9.91 -28.41
CA LEU A 41 -8.41 10.35 -27.17
C LEU A 41 -7.26 9.41 -26.79
N LEU A 42 -7.45 8.09 -26.82
CA LEU A 42 -6.40 7.11 -26.50
C LEU A 42 -5.15 7.29 -27.39
N ARG A 43 -5.34 7.49 -28.69
CA ARG A 43 -4.22 7.79 -29.59
C ARG A 43 -3.54 9.11 -29.25
N ALA A 44 -4.33 10.15 -28.96
CA ALA A 44 -3.78 11.45 -28.58
C ALA A 44 -2.98 11.37 -27.27
N VAL A 45 -3.50 10.65 -26.27
CA VAL A 45 -2.83 10.36 -24.99
C VAL A 45 -1.54 9.55 -25.23
N GLY A 46 -1.58 8.52 -26.07
CA GLY A 46 -0.40 7.74 -26.45
C GLY A 46 0.72 8.60 -27.05
N ARG A 47 0.38 9.64 -27.81
CA ARG A 47 1.38 10.55 -28.39
C ARG A 47 2.07 11.46 -27.38
N LEU A 48 1.51 11.66 -26.17
CA LEU A 48 2.15 12.47 -25.13
C LEU A 48 3.42 11.86 -24.56
N ARG A 49 3.57 10.52 -24.64
CA ARG A 49 4.69 9.79 -24.03
C ARG A 49 4.82 10.00 -22.52
N LEU A 50 3.69 10.23 -21.86
CA LEU A 50 3.56 10.19 -20.41
C LEU A 50 3.03 8.82 -19.97
N PRO A 51 3.29 8.39 -18.74
CA PRO A 51 2.61 7.23 -18.15
C PRO A 51 1.09 7.36 -18.28
N VAL A 52 0.44 6.29 -18.73
CA VAL A 52 -1.02 6.22 -18.92
C VAL A 52 -1.59 5.19 -17.98
N LEU A 53 -2.52 5.61 -17.13
CA LEU A 53 -3.35 4.72 -16.33
C LEU A 53 -4.70 4.57 -17.03
N LEU A 54 -4.95 3.44 -17.67
CA LEU A 54 -6.21 3.17 -18.38
C LEU A 54 -7.18 2.43 -17.46
N GLN A 55 -8.20 3.13 -16.99
CA GLN A 55 -9.23 2.55 -16.14
C GLN A 55 -10.23 1.74 -16.96
N ARG A 56 -10.61 0.57 -16.45
CA ARG A 56 -11.59 -0.29 -17.11
C ARG A 56 -12.97 0.38 -17.10
N GLY A 57 -13.64 0.38 -18.25
CA GLY A 57 -15.05 0.79 -18.33
C GLY A 57 -15.94 -0.12 -17.48
N THR A 58 -16.97 0.46 -16.85
CA THR A 58 -17.82 -0.21 -15.84
C THR A 58 -18.60 -1.43 -16.35
N TYR A 59 -18.66 -1.64 -17.67
CA TYR A 59 -19.27 -2.79 -18.34
C TYR A 59 -18.32 -3.50 -19.31
N ALA A 60 -17.07 -3.07 -19.37
CA ALA A 60 -16.09 -3.59 -20.31
C ALA A 60 -15.59 -4.97 -19.88
N THR A 61 -15.49 -5.87 -20.85
CA THR A 61 -14.77 -7.13 -20.69
C THR A 61 -13.26 -6.89 -20.59
N PRO A 62 -12.49 -7.81 -19.99
CA PRO A 62 -11.03 -7.68 -19.97
C PRO A 62 -10.40 -7.67 -21.38
N ALA A 63 -11.05 -8.28 -22.38
CA ALA A 63 -10.56 -8.26 -23.76
C ALA A 63 -10.71 -6.88 -24.40
N GLU A 64 -11.85 -6.21 -24.21
CA GLU A 64 -12.06 -4.84 -24.68
C GLU A 64 -11.12 -3.86 -23.98
N TRP A 65 -10.88 -4.07 -22.69
CA TRP A 65 -9.95 -3.25 -21.92
C TRP A 65 -8.51 -3.35 -22.43
N LEU A 66 -8.01 -4.57 -22.65
CA LEU A 66 -6.67 -4.80 -23.21
C LEU A 66 -6.56 -4.23 -24.64
N ALA A 67 -7.61 -4.42 -25.47
CA ALA A 67 -7.63 -3.85 -26.82
C ALA A 67 -7.61 -2.32 -26.80
N SER A 68 -8.26 -1.67 -25.83
CA SER A 68 -8.16 -0.21 -25.66
C SER A 68 -6.74 0.23 -25.32
N ALA A 69 -6.01 -0.51 -24.49
CA ALA A 69 -4.61 -0.21 -24.16
C ALA A 69 -3.70 -0.22 -25.40
N GLU A 70 -3.98 -1.09 -26.39
CA GLU A 70 -3.22 -1.17 -27.63
C GLU A 70 -3.25 0.12 -28.46
N TYR A 71 -4.29 0.96 -28.33
CA TYR A 71 -4.33 2.25 -29.03
C TYR A 71 -3.26 3.22 -28.51
N CYS A 72 -2.95 3.17 -27.22
CA CYS A 72 -1.85 3.96 -26.63
C CYS A 72 -0.49 3.40 -27.07
N THR A 73 -0.30 2.08 -26.99
CA THR A 73 0.98 1.44 -27.32
C THR A 73 1.28 1.47 -28.82
N ALA A 74 0.27 1.45 -29.69
CA ALA A 74 0.43 1.59 -31.14
C ALA A 74 0.95 2.98 -31.56
N GLU A 75 0.71 4.02 -30.77
CA GLU A 75 1.34 5.35 -30.96
C GLU A 75 2.75 5.41 -30.34
N GLY A 76 3.23 4.27 -29.85
CA GLY A 76 4.58 3.97 -29.37
C GLY A 76 4.80 4.20 -27.88
N ASN A 77 3.75 4.49 -27.10
CA ASN A 77 3.86 4.66 -25.65
C ASN A 77 3.74 3.30 -24.94
N ALA A 78 4.85 2.77 -24.44
CA ALA A 78 4.86 1.51 -23.71
C ALA A 78 4.51 1.67 -22.22
N ASP A 79 4.48 2.90 -21.70
CA ASP A 79 4.24 3.19 -20.28
C ASP A 79 2.73 3.20 -19.96
N VAL A 80 2.06 2.10 -20.29
CA VAL A 80 0.63 1.91 -20.08
C VAL A 80 0.40 0.92 -18.93
N MET A 81 -0.38 1.37 -17.96
CA MET A 81 -0.83 0.61 -16.80
C MET A 81 -2.35 0.46 -16.88
N LEU A 82 -2.84 -0.67 -16.40
CA LEU A 82 -4.26 -1.00 -16.36
C LEU A 82 -4.80 -0.68 -14.96
N CYS A 83 -5.89 0.08 -14.83
CA CYS A 83 -6.59 0.29 -13.55
C CYS A 83 -7.95 -0.42 -13.47
N GLU A 84 -8.10 -1.39 -12.58
CA GLU A 84 -9.41 -1.98 -12.26
C GLU A 84 -10.21 -1.00 -11.40
N GLY A 85 -11.26 -0.41 -12.00
CA GLY A 85 -12.12 0.61 -11.39
C GLY A 85 -13.47 0.10 -10.87
N GLY A 86 -13.75 -1.20 -11.04
CA GLY A 86 -15.01 -1.81 -10.67
C GLY A 86 -16.12 -1.74 -11.73
N SER A 87 -17.12 -2.59 -11.56
CA SER A 87 -18.29 -2.70 -12.44
C SER A 87 -19.55 -2.28 -11.71
N ARG A 88 -20.57 -1.84 -12.46
CA ARG A 88 -21.90 -1.63 -11.86
C ARG A 88 -22.50 -2.96 -11.42
N SER A 89 -23.09 -2.97 -10.24
CA SER A 89 -23.86 -4.10 -9.73
C SER A 89 -25.35 -3.76 -9.69
N ASN A 90 -26.21 -4.78 -9.72
CA ASN A 90 -27.64 -4.64 -9.43
C ASN A 90 -27.97 -4.85 -7.95
N THR A 91 -26.99 -5.18 -7.11
CA THR A 91 -27.16 -5.46 -5.67
C THR A 91 -26.64 -4.36 -4.76
N VAL A 92 -25.78 -3.47 -5.28
CA VAL A 92 -25.17 -2.38 -4.52
C VAL A 92 -25.10 -1.11 -5.37
N ASP A 93 -25.16 0.05 -4.72
CA ASP A 93 -25.20 1.36 -5.38
C ASP A 93 -23.82 1.95 -5.70
N HIS A 94 -22.74 1.24 -5.36
CA HIS A 94 -21.36 1.63 -5.66
C HIS A 94 -20.70 0.65 -6.65
N LEU A 95 -19.56 1.04 -7.22
CA LEU A 95 -18.78 0.17 -8.11
C LEU A 95 -18.18 -0.99 -7.33
N VAL A 96 -18.28 -2.19 -7.89
CA VAL A 96 -17.72 -3.41 -7.30
C VAL A 96 -16.44 -3.77 -8.04
N VAL A 97 -15.31 -3.61 -7.36
CA VAL A 97 -13.98 -4.00 -7.85
C VAL A 97 -13.89 -5.52 -7.98
N ASP A 98 -13.47 -6.01 -9.15
CA ASP A 98 -13.24 -7.44 -9.36
C ASP A 98 -11.76 -7.81 -9.14
N LEU A 99 -11.44 -8.22 -7.91
CA LEU A 99 -10.07 -8.64 -7.55
C LEU A 99 -9.62 -9.94 -8.24
N ARG A 100 -10.55 -10.77 -8.72
CA ARG A 100 -10.18 -11.94 -9.52
C ARG A 100 -9.72 -11.48 -10.90
N LEU A 101 -10.39 -10.49 -11.49
CA LEU A 101 -10.01 -9.91 -12.77
C LEU A 101 -8.60 -9.33 -12.73
N VAL A 102 -8.19 -8.70 -11.62
CA VAL A 102 -6.80 -8.25 -11.41
C VAL A 102 -5.81 -9.40 -11.62
N ARG A 103 -6.04 -10.52 -10.93
CA ARG A 103 -5.17 -11.71 -11.03
C ARG A 103 -5.21 -12.35 -12.42
N ASP A 104 -6.40 -12.50 -12.99
CA ASP A 104 -6.57 -13.12 -14.31
C ASP A 104 -5.91 -12.25 -15.41
N THR A 105 -5.99 -10.92 -15.30
CA THR A 105 -5.39 -9.97 -16.26
C THR A 105 -3.87 -10.05 -16.25
N ARG A 106 -3.24 -10.17 -15.07
CA ARG A 106 -1.79 -10.36 -14.95
C ARG A 106 -1.26 -11.60 -15.67
N THR A 107 -2.09 -12.61 -15.92
CA THR A 107 -1.67 -13.79 -16.70
C THR A 107 -1.72 -13.58 -18.21
N ARG A 108 -2.29 -12.45 -18.66
CA ARG A 108 -2.57 -12.14 -20.07
C ARG A 108 -1.71 -11.00 -20.62
N THR A 109 -1.03 -10.25 -19.75
CA THR A 109 -0.22 -9.09 -20.12
C THR A 109 0.88 -8.84 -19.09
N GLU A 110 1.97 -8.23 -19.54
CA GLU A 110 3.05 -7.73 -18.68
C GLU A 110 2.79 -6.30 -18.18
N MET A 111 1.70 -5.66 -18.64
CA MET A 111 1.32 -4.33 -18.16
C MET A 111 1.00 -4.39 -16.66
N PRO A 112 1.49 -3.44 -15.84
CA PRO A 112 1.13 -3.36 -14.44
C PRO A 112 -0.38 -3.18 -14.26
N VAL A 113 -0.95 -3.87 -13.27
CA VAL A 113 -2.38 -3.78 -12.94
C VAL A 113 -2.57 -3.08 -11.60
N VAL A 114 -3.09 -1.86 -11.64
CA VAL A 114 -3.48 -1.03 -10.51
C VAL A 114 -4.92 -1.31 -10.13
N VAL A 115 -5.26 -1.14 -8.85
CA VAL A 115 -6.65 -1.19 -8.37
C VAL A 115 -7.07 0.19 -7.86
N ASP A 116 -8.21 0.67 -8.34
CA ASP A 116 -8.86 1.85 -7.78
C ASP A 116 -9.55 1.50 -6.47
N VAL A 117 -9.09 2.12 -5.38
CA VAL A 117 -9.64 1.96 -4.03
C VAL A 117 -10.32 3.25 -3.56
N SER A 118 -10.59 4.20 -4.46
CA SER A 118 -11.17 5.50 -4.12
C SER A 118 -12.53 5.38 -3.45
N SER A 119 -13.37 4.46 -3.90
CA SER A 119 -14.70 4.24 -3.32
C SER A 119 -14.69 3.39 -2.06
N ASP A 120 -13.66 2.56 -1.88
CA ASP A 120 -13.50 1.67 -0.73
C ASP A 120 -12.02 1.50 -0.37
N PRO A 121 -11.44 2.43 0.41
CA PRO A 121 -10.05 2.33 0.85
C PRO A 121 -9.77 1.12 1.75
N ASP A 122 -10.80 0.50 2.33
CA ASP A 122 -10.62 -0.70 3.17
C ASP A 122 -10.33 -1.95 2.33
N LEU A 123 -10.47 -1.87 0.99
CA LEU A 123 -10.12 -2.93 0.04
C LEU A 123 -8.61 -3.11 -0.16
N VAL A 124 -7.78 -2.16 0.30
CA VAL A 124 -6.31 -2.17 0.08
C VAL A 124 -5.65 -3.52 0.41
N PRO A 125 -5.90 -4.16 1.57
CA PRO A 125 -5.29 -5.45 1.87
C PRO A 125 -5.64 -6.54 0.85
N ALA A 126 -6.89 -6.55 0.39
CA ALA A 126 -7.37 -7.52 -0.59
C ALA A 126 -6.80 -7.24 -1.98
N ALA A 127 -6.68 -5.96 -2.37
CA ALA A 127 -6.05 -5.56 -3.62
C ALA A 127 -4.57 -5.97 -3.66
N VAL A 128 -3.81 -5.70 -2.60
CA VAL A 128 -2.40 -6.13 -2.50
C VAL A 128 -2.28 -7.65 -2.55
N ALA A 129 -3.14 -8.37 -1.82
CA ALA A 129 -3.17 -9.84 -1.83
C ALA A 129 -3.60 -10.46 -3.16
N ALA A 130 -4.46 -9.77 -3.92
CA ALA A 130 -4.83 -10.16 -5.28
C ALA A 130 -3.69 -9.96 -6.30
N GLY A 131 -2.63 -9.26 -5.88
CA GLY A 131 -1.52 -8.90 -6.73
C GLY A 131 -1.78 -7.63 -7.52
N ALA A 132 -2.42 -6.60 -6.96
CA ALA A 132 -2.34 -5.28 -7.57
C ALA A 132 -0.88 -4.81 -7.55
N ASP A 133 -0.38 -4.20 -8.64
CA ASP A 133 0.97 -3.62 -8.74
C ASP A 133 1.02 -2.22 -8.12
N GLY A 134 -0.09 -1.49 -8.18
CA GLY A 134 -0.28 -0.19 -7.54
C GLY A 134 -1.72 0.02 -7.05
N LEU A 135 -1.95 1.13 -6.37
CA LEU A 135 -3.26 1.54 -5.86
C LEU A 135 -3.55 2.95 -6.36
N LEU A 136 -4.78 3.20 -6.82
CA LEU A 136 -5.26 4.53 -7.15
C LEU A 136 -6.16 5.03 -6.01
N LEU A 137 -5.87 6.25 -5.55
CA LEU A 137 -6.70 7.01 -4.63
C LEU A 137 -7.19 8.28 -5.32
N GLY A 138 -8.48 8.54 -5.23
CA GLY A 138 -9.13 9.69 -5.85
C GLY A 138 -8.81 11.00 -5.13
N GLU A 139 -9.08 12.11 -5.83
CA GLU A 139 -8.82 13.48 -5.35
C GLU A 139 -9.45 13.79 -3.97
N GLY A 140 -10.56 13.14 -3.63
CA GLY A 140 -11.27 13.34 -2.36
C GLY A 140 -10.61 12.67 -1.15
N ALA A 141 -9.53 11.90 -1.32
CA ALA A 141 -8.84 11.24 -0.22
C ALA A 141 -8.11 12.27 0.65
N ASP A 142 -8.49 12.35 1.92
CA ASP A 142 -7.77 13.20 2.88
C ASP A 142 -6.41 12.59 3.29
N ALA A 143 -5.65 13.35 4.07
CA ALA A 143 -4.34 12.93 4.54
C ALA A 143 -4.40 11.68 5.43
N ALA A 144 -5.47 11.48 6.19
CA ALA A 144 -5.62 10.34 7.09
C ALA A 144 -5.90 9.05 6.31
N VAL A 145 -6.78 9.09 5.30
CA VAL A 145 -7.04 7.98 4.39
C VAL A 145 -5.78 7.63 3.61
N THR A 146 -5.08 8.63 3.07
CA THR A 146 -3.83 8.44 2.33
C THR A 146 -2.75 7.76 3.18
N ALA A 147 -2.56 8.23 4.42
CA ALA A 147 -1.60 7.64 5.35
C ALA A 147 -1.96 6.18 5.67
N ARG A 148 -3.24 5.90 5.94
CA ARG A 148 -3.73 4.55 6.25
C ARG A 148 -3.54 3.58 5.08
N VAL A 149 -3.91 3.99 3.86
CA VAL A 149 -3.72 3.17 2.64
C VAL A 149 -2.24 2.88 2.41
N THR A 150 -1.39 3.91 2.56
CA THR A 150 0.06 3.78 2.42
C THR A 150 0.63 2.81 3.46
N GLU A 151 0.22 2.92 4.72
CA GLU A 151 0.64 2.02 5.79
C GLU A 151 0.23 0.57 5.50
N GLN A 152 -1.04 0.34 5.14
CA GLN A 152 -1.53 -1.01 4.83
C GLN A 152 -0.77 -1.64 3.65
N ALA A 153 -0.53 -0.88 2.58
CA ALA A 153 0.26 -1.35 1.45
C ALA A 153 1.71 -1.65 1.84
N THR A 154 2.33 -0.78 2.65
CA THR A 154 3.72 -0.92 3.14
C THR A 154 3.90 -2.19 3.97
N VAL A 155 2.94 -2.51 4.84
CA VAL A 155 3.01 -3.71 5.69
C VAL A 155 2.81 -4.99 4.88
N LEU A 156 1.89 -4.97 3.90
CA LEU A 156 1.46 -6.19 3.22
C LEU A 156 2.33 -6.53 2.01
N ALA A 157 2.80 -5.55 1.26
CA ALA A 157 3.55 -5.80 0.02
C ALA A 157 4.81 -6.66 0.24
N PRO A 158 5.68 -6.41 1.25
CA PRO A 158 6.87 -7.22 1.47
C PRO A 158 6.57 -8.65 1.92
N LEU A 159 5.38 -8.91 2.46
CA LEU A 159 4.96 -10.26 2.90
C LEU A 159 4.45 -11.11 1.74
N LEU A 160 3.99 -10.47 0.67
CA LEU A 160 3.24 -11.11 -0.40
C LEU A 160 4.01 -11.12 -1.74
N ARG A 161 5.00 -10.25 -1.89
CA ARG A 161 5.80 -10.14 -3.10
C ARG A 161 7.21 -10.67 -2.85
N ASP A 162 7.62 -11.66 -3.64
CA ASP A 162 9.01 -12.07 -3.70
C ASP A 162 9.78 -11.06 -4.56
N GLU A 163 10.59 -10.22 -3.92
CA GLU A 163 11.47 -9.28 -4.61
C GLU A 163 12.83 -9.94 -4.87
N VAL A 164 13.19 -10.05 -6.15
CA VAL A 164 14.53 -10.48 -6.58
C VAL A 164 15.29 -9.25 -7.07
N PRO A 165 16.03 -8.56 -6.19
CA PRO A 165 16.73 -7.33 -6.57
C PRO A 165 17.76 -7.61 -7.67
N GLN A 166 17.77 -6.78 -8.72
CA GLN A 166 18.67 -6.95 -9.86
C GLN A 166 20.02 -6.27 -9.63
N ASN A 167 20.05 -5.28 -8.73
CA ASN A 167 21.24 -4.54 -8.36
C ASN A 167 21.23 -4.15 -6.87
N LEU A 168 22.32 -3.51 -6.40
CA LEU A 168 22.47 -3.12 -5.00
C LEU A 168 21.46 -2.06 -4.55
N ALA A 169 21.09 -1.10 -5.41
CA ALA A 169 20.10 -0.08 -5.07
C ALA A 169 18.74 -0.74 -4.86
N ASP A 170 18.30 -1.60 -5.78
CA ASP A 170 17.05 -2.37 -5.65
C ASP A 170 17.04 -3.19 -4.35
N GLY A 171 18.17 -3.80 -4.00
CA GLY A 171 18.30 -4.61 -2.79
C GLY A 171 18.19 -3.79 -1.51
N ARG A 172 18.67 -2.54 -1.52
CA ARG A 172 18.50 -1.62 -0.38
C ARG A 172 17.06 -1.17 -0.26
N ASP A 173 16.45 -0.77 -1.37
CA ASP A 173 15.06 -0.34 -1.37
C ASP A 173 14.12 -1.47 -0.90
N ALA A 174 14.44 -2.74 -1.25
CA ALA A 174 13.73 -3.92 -0.77
C ALA A 174 13.86 -4.11 0.74
N ILE A 175 15.06 -3.92 1.29
CA ILE A 175 15.29 -3.98 2.74
C ILE A 175 14.55 -2.85 3.44
N ASP A 176 14.62 -1.62 2.93
CA ASP A 176 13.95 -0.46 3.52
C ASP A 176 12.42 -0.68 3.58
N ARG A 177 11.82 -1.28 2.53
CA ARG A 177 10.40 -1.68 2.53
C ARG A 177 10.10 -2.75 3.59
N ALA A 178 10.94 -3.77 3.70
CA ALA A 178 10.77 -4.82 4.72
C ALA A 178 10.91 -4.26 6.15
N ASP A 179 11.86 -3.35 6.36
CA ASP A 179 12.10 -2.68 7.64
C ASP A 179 10.95 -1.74 8.02
N ALA A 180 10.34 -1.06 7.04
CA ALA A 180 9.12 -0.28 7.27
C ALA A 180 7.95 -1.16 7.75
N ALA A 181 7.75 -2.33 7.10
CA ALA A 181 6.74 -3.29 7.56
C ALA A 181 7.07 -3.85 8.96
N LEU A 182 8.35 -4.13 9.24
CA LEU A 182 8.81 -4.58 10.55
C LEU A 182 8.54 -3.52 11.63
N ALA A 183 8.80 -2.24 11.36
CA ALA A 183 8.54 -1.15 12.28
C ALA A 183 7.06 -1.09 12.71
N THR A 184 6.13 -1.17 11.76
CA THR A 184 4.69 -1.20 12.06
C THR A 184 4.30 -2.40 12.92
N LEU A 185 4.86 -3.59 12.64
CA LEU A 185 4.60 -4.79 13.44
C LEU A 185 5.19 -4.70 14.84
N LEU A 186 6.37 -4.10 14.98
CA LEU A 186 7.01 -3.86 16.28
C LEU A 186 6.20 -2.88 17.12
N GLU A 187 5.72 -1.79 16.53
CA GLU A 187 4.85 -0.80 17.16
C GLU A 187 3.52 -1.45 17.63
N GLN A 188 2.87 -2.22 16.76
CA GLN A 188 1.68 -3.01 17.13
C GLN A 188 1.96 -3.96 18.29
N ARG A 189 3.10 -4.65 18.28
CA ARG A 189 3.49 -5.58 19.35
C ARG A 189 3.77 -4.84 20.66
N ALA A 190 4.42 -3.67 20.61
CA ALA A 190 4.71 -2.85 21.78
C ALA A 190 3.41 -2.38 22.45
N ARG A 191 2.44 -1.88 21.67
CA ARG A 191 1.10 -1.50 22.19
C ARG A 191 0.38 -2.66 22.87
N ILE A 192 0.39 -3.85 22.27
CA ILE A 192 -0.18 -5.06 22.90
C ILE A 192 0.56 -5.40 24.20
N ALA A 193 1.89 -5.31 24.22
CA ALA A 193 2.68 -5.57 25.41
C ALA A 193 2.36 -4.56 26.53
N ALA A 194 2.22 -3.27 26.22
CA ALA A 194 1.82 -2.24 27.17
C ALA A 194 0.45 -2.53 27.80
N THR A 195 -0.55 -2.90 26.99
CA THR A 195 -1.86 -3.33 27.50
C THR A 195 -1.74 -4.55 28.43
N ILE A 196 -0.91 -5.54 28.08
CA ILE A 196 -0.68 -6.72 28.92
C ILE A 196 -0.02 -6.32 30.26
N GLN A 197 0.91 -5.38 30.26
CA GLN A 197 1.58 -4.91 31.48
C GLN A 197 0.61 -4.33 32.50
N GLN A 198 -0.45 -3.65 32.04
CA GLN A 198 -1.49 -3.11 32.93
C GLN A 198 -2.34 -4.20 33.60
N ILE A 199 -2.39 -5.41 33.02
CA ILE A 199 -3.21 -6.52 33.51
C ILE A 199 -2.37 -7.49 34.37
N LYS A 200 -1.04 -7.51 34.19
CA LYS A 200 -0.15 -8.46 34.87
C LYS A 200 -0.09 -8.19 36.38
N PRO A 201 -0.05 -9.25 37.23
CA PRO A 201 0.17 -9.09 38.67
C PRO A 201 1.54 -8.50 39.00
N VAL A 202 2.55 -8.81 38.18
CA VAL A 202 3.91 -8.28 38.27
C VAL A 202 4.27 -7.70 36.91
N GLY A 203 4.42 -6.38 36.85
CA GLY A 203 4.77 -5.65 35.65
C GLY A 203 6.29 -5.60 35.38
N GLY A 204 6.64 -4.95 34.27
CA GLY A 204 8.01 -4.66 33.87
C GLY A 204 8.88 -5.91 33.68
N ARG A 205 10.18 -5.74 33.91
CA ARG A 205 11.20 -6.80 33.75
C ARG A 205 11.04 -7.94 34.76
N ALA A 206 10.43 -7.67 35.92
CA ALA A 206 10.17 -8.68 36.95
C ALA A 206 9.05 -9.67 36.55
N GLY A 207 8.15 -9.27 35.66
CA GLY A 207 7.06 -10.08 35.13
C GLY A 207 7.40 -10.90 33.88
N ARG A 208 8.70 -11.12 33.59
CA ARG A 208 9.17 -11.94 32.47
C ARG A 208 8.96 -13.44 32.74
N ASP A 209 8.66 -14.18 31.68
CA ASP A 209 8.47 -15.63 31.71
C ASP A 209 9.44 -16.30 30.73
N PRO A 210 10.59 -16.81 31.22
CA PRO A 210 11.60 -17.43 30.37
C PRO A 210 11.10 -18.66 29.60
N ALA A 211 10.11 -19.39 30.12
CA ALA A 211 9.56 -20.54 29.43
C ALA A 211 8.69 -20.10 28.25
N ARG A 212 7.86 -19.07 28.45
CA ARG A 212 7.07 -18.46 27.37
C ARG A 212 7.96 -17.81 26.30
N GLU A 213 9.03 -17.14 26.71
CA GLU A 213 9.99 -16.51 25.79
C GLU A 213 10.69 -17.54 24.90
N ARG A 214 11.15 -18.67 25.47
CA ARG A 214 11.69 -19.80 24.68
C ARG A 214 10.66 -20.35 23.68
N ALA A 215 9.41 -20.52 24.11
CA ALA A 215 8.34 -21.01 23.22
C ALA A 215 8.06 -20.05 22.05
N ILE A 216 8.18 -18.73 22.27
CA ILE A 216 8.07 -17.73 21.20
C ILE A 216 9.22 -17.89 20.20
N VAL A 217 10.46 -18.01 20.69
CA VAL A 217 11.65 -18.19 19.84
C VAL A 217 11.54 -19.45 18.98
N GLU A 218 11.14 -20.57 19.57
CA GLU A 218 10.92 -21.82 18.83
C GLU A 218 9.83 -21.70 17.77
N ALA A 219 8.74 -20.99 18.08
CA ALA A 219 7.65 -20.74 17.14
C ALA A 219 8.06 -19.82 15.98
N MET A 220 8.94 -18.85 16.23
CA MET A 220 9.51 -17.98 15.20
C MET A 220 10.54 -18.75 14.36
N ALA A 221 11.36 -19.61 14.96
CA ALA A 221 12.37 -20.40 14.26
C ALA A 221 11.76 -21.36 13.23
N ARG A 222 10.54 -21.89 13.48
CA ARG A 222 9.78 -22.67 12.50
C ARG A 222 9.39 -21.87 11.25
N ARG A 223 9.22 -20.56 11.38
CA ARG A 223 8.83 -19.65 10.28
C ARG A 223 10.05 -19.02 9.60
N ALA A 224 11.12 -18.77 10.36
CA ALA A 224 12.37 -18.17 9.88
C ALA A 224 13.56 -19.15 10.06
N PRO A 225 13.58 -20.28 9.32
CA PRO A 225 14.59 -21.33 9.51
C PRO A 225 16.02 -20.85 9.22
N ARG A 226 16.19 -19.84 8.34
CA ARG A 226 17.51 -19.26 8.02
C ARG A 226 18.16 -18.57 9.22
N LEU A 227 17.37 -17.99 10.12
CA LEU A 227 17.87 -17.34 11.34
C LEU A 227 18.14 -18.37 12.44
N GLY A 228 17.24 -19.34 12.60
CA GLY A 228 17.31 -20.36 13.64
C GLY A 228 17.00 -19.81 15.05
N ALA A 229 16.85 -20.70 16.03
CA ALA A 229 16.43 -20.34 17.38
C ALA A 229 17.45 -19.45 18.11
N GLU A 230 18.75 -19.71 17.95
CA GLU A 230 19.81 -18.98 18.65
C GLU A 230 19.84 -17.50 18.27
N ARG A 231 19.84 -17.16 16.98
CA ARG A 231 19.82 -15.76 16.52
C ARG A 231 18.49 -15.08 16.83
N LEU A 232 17.38 -15.81 16.72
CA LEU A 232 16.06 -15.28 17.05
C LEU A 232 15.91 -14.99 18.54
N ALA A 233 16.59 -15.72 19.43
CA ALA A 233 16.56 -15.42 20.85
C ALA A 233 17.06 -14.00 21.14
N LEU A 234 18.14 -13.57 20.50
CA LEU A 234 18.68 -12.21 20.63
C LEU A 234 17.70 -11.15 20.14
N VAL A 235 17.07 -11.39 18.98
CA VAL A 235 16.07 -10.47 18.41
C VAL A 235 14.84 -10.37 19.30
N VAL A 236 14.31 -11.50 19.76
CA VAL A 236 13.12 -11.55 20.60
C VAL A 236 13.37 -10.86 21.94
N GLU A 237 14.55 -11.07 22.54
CA GLU A 237 14.93 -10.38 23.76
C GLU A 237 14.97 -8.86 23.57
N ALA A 238 15.65 -8.37 22.52
CA ALA A 238 15.69 -6.94 22.23
C ALA A 238 14.28 -6.34 22.04
N VAL A 239 13.41 -7.05 21.32
CA VAL A 239 12.03 -6.63 21.05
C VAL A 239 11.14 -6.67 22.30
N ILE A 240 11.38 -7.59 23.24
CA ILE A 240 10.71 -7.60 24.55
C ILE A 240 11.17 -6.41 25.38
N LEU A 241 12.49 -6.21 25.50
CA LEU A 241 13.07 -5.14 26.32
C LEU A 241 12.64 -3.76 25.82
N ALA A 242 12.71 -3.51 24.50
CA ALA A 242 12.25 -2.26 23.91
C ALA A 242 10.77 -1.97 24.20
N GLY A 243 9.90 -2.99 24.12
CA GLY A 243 8.47 -2.83 24.43
C GLY A 243 8.19 -2.60 25.92
N LEU A 244 9.00 -3.18 26.82
CA LEU A 244 8.91 -2.89 28.26
C LEU A 244 9.36 -1.45 28.55
N ASP A 245 10.48 -1.02 27.97
CA ASP A 245 11.03 0.31 28.17
C ASP A 245 10.04 1.39 27.65
N ALA A 246 9.40 1.16 26.50
CA ALA A 246 8.36 2.06 25.96
C ALA A 246 7.12 2.15 26.87
N ALA A 247 6.64 1.02 27.40
CA ALA A 247 5.50 1.01 28.32
C ALA A 247 5.81 1.72 29.65
N ASP A 248 7.03 1.57 30.16
CA ASP A 248 7.48 2.27 31.37
C ASP A 248 7.57 3.80 31.13
N ASP A 249 7.96 4.23 29.93
CA ASP A 249 7.98 5.65 29.54
C ASP A 249 6.57 6.25 29.44
N GLU A 250 5.61 5.55 28.84
CA GLU A 250 4.20 5.97 28.78
C GLU A 250 3.59 6.15 30.18
N GLN A 251 3.83 5.20 31.09
CA GLN A 251 3.36 5.30 32.48
C GLN A 251 3.99 6.48 33.22
N ARG A 252 5.25 6.80 32.93
CA ARG A 252 5.93 7.98 33.50
C ARG A 252 5.38 9.30 32.95
N SER A 253 5.01 9.36 31.67
CA SER A 253 4.31 10.54 31.13
C SER A 253 2.91 10.72 31.69
N ASP A 254 2.15 9.63 31.88
CA ASP A 254 0.79 9.68 32.41
C ASP A 254 0.74 10.05 33.90
N SER A 255 1.75 9.64 34.67
CA SER A 255 1.87 9.96 36.10
C SER A 255 2.39 11.37 36.40
N ASN A 256 2.85 12.11 35.38
CA ASN A 256 3.40 13.45 35.53
C ASN A 256 2.70 14.47 34.60
N PRO A 257 1.38 14.73 34.78
CA PRO A 257 0.68 15.72 33.97
C PRO A 257 1.25 17.10 34.31
N CYS A 258 1.92 17.72 33.33
CA CYS A 258 2.47 19.06 33.48
C CYS A 258 1.39 20.01 34.01
N THR A 259 1.69 20.64 35.14
CA THR A 259 0.97 21.73 35.76
C THR A 259 1.12 22.97 34.87
N THR A 260 0.40 23.05 33.75
CA THR A 260 0.15 24.32 33.07
C THR A 260 -0.90 25.09 33.84
N THR A 261 -0.51 25.56 35.03
CA THR A 261 -1.24 26.57 35.78
C THR A 261 -1.06 27.90 35.06
N ASN A 262 -2.14 28.32 34.42
CA ASN A 262 -2.49 29.70 34.08
C ASN A 262 -1.65 30.75 34.85
N SER A 263 -0.87 31.55 34.13
CA SER A 263 -0.23 32.75 34.67
C SER A 263 -0.38 33.90 33.68
N ARG A 264 -1.49 34.63 33.90
CA ARG A 264 -1.81 36.05 33.64
C ARG A 264 -1.60 36.64 32.25
#